data_AF-C4FIP9-F1
#
_entry.id   AF-C4FIP9-F1
#
_cell.length_a   1.000
_cell.length_b   1.000
_cell.length_c   1.000
_cell.angle_alpha   90.00
_cell.angle_beta   90.00
_cell.angle_gamma   90.00
#
_symmetry.space_group_name_H-M   'P 1'
#
loop_
_entity.id
_entity.type
_entity.pdbx_description
1 polymer ?
#
loop_
_entity_poly.entity_id
_entity_poly.type
_entity_poly.pdbx_seq_one_letter_code
_entity_poly.pdbx_strand_id
1 'polypeptide(L)' 'MNQERNFFLENGDDNKANGYYERSLNTGSFKLNINVPRDRKGRFRPQILPDHYKRVNEDYINLLKSLVSIRKASAYVVL' A
#
# COMPACT_ATOMS: atom_id res chain seq x y z
N MET A 1 -13.29 -6.99 2.32
CA MET A 1 -13.10 -6.32 1.00
C MET A 1 -14.36 -6.28 0.13
N ASN A 2 -15.01 -7.41 -0.21
CA ASN A 2 -16.22 -7.37 -1.04
C ASN A 2 -17.39 -6.64 -0.38
N GLN A 3 -17.63 -6.92 0.90
CA GLN A 3 -18.66 -6.21 1.67
C GLN A 3 -18.35 -4.70 1.78
N GLU A 4 -17.10 -4.32 2.06
CA GLU A 4 -16.66 -2.90 2.03
C GLU A 4 -16.98 -2.24 0.68
N ARG A 5 -16.71 -2.93 -0.44
CA ARG A 5 -17.01 -2.42 -1.78
C ARG A 5 -18.51 -2.25 -1.99
N ASN A 6 -19.32 -3.18 -1.52
CA ASN A 6 -20.77 -3.11 -1.67
C ASN A 6 -21.34 -1.94 -0.86
N PHE A 7 -20.93 -1.79 0.40
CA PHE A 7 -21.32 -0.63 1.23
C PHE A 7 -20.88 0.71 0.61
N PHE A 8 -19.69 0.75 0.01
CA PHE A 8 -19.23 1.94 -0.73
C PHE A 8 -20.13 2.26 -1.95
N LEU A 9 -20.62 1.23 -2.65
CA LEU A 9 -21.45 1.40 -3.83
C LEU A 9 -22.91 1.77 -3.50
N GLU A 10 -23.43 1.34 -2.36
CA GLU A 10 -24.78 1.70 -1.88
C GLU A 10 -24.96 3.22 -1.74
N ASN A 11 -23.87 3.94 -1.46
CA ASN A 11 -23.87 5.39 -1.29
C ASN A 11 -23.57 6.17 -2.59
N GLY A 12 -23.34 5.48 -3.71
CA GLY A 12 -22.86 6.08 -4.95
C GLY A 12 -23.87 6.02 -6.08
N ASP A 13 -24.68 7.06 -6.24
CA ASP A 13 -25.55 7.21 -7.42
C ASP A 13 -24.64 7.22 -8.67
N ASP A 14 -24.90 6.30 -9.60
CA ASP A 14 -24.08 6.03 -10.79
C ASP A 14 -22.65 5.48 -10.51
N ASN A 15 -22.47 4.56 -9.56
CA ASN A 15 -21.26 3.75 -9.50
C ASN A 15 -21.58 2.26 -9.43
N LYS A 16 -20.69 1.42 -9.98
CA LYS A 16 -20.88 -0.03 -10.02
C LYS A 16 -19.59 -0.80 -9.81
N ALA A 17 -19.71 -2.06 -9.42
CA ALA A 17 -18.58 -2.97 -9.36
C ALA A 17 -17.94 -3.16 -10.74
N ASN A 18 -16.62 -3.32 -10.79
CA ASN A 18 -15.88 -3.54 -12.03
C ASN A 18 -14.83 -4.67 -11.89
N GLY A 19 -15.24 -5.80 -11.33
CA GLY A 19 -14.37 -6.96 -11.12
C GLY A 19 -13.31 -6.72 -10.06
N TYR A 20 -12.12 -7.26 -10.32
CA TYR A 20 -10.97 -7.33 -9.41
C TYR A 20 -9.68 -7.02 -10.15
N TYR A 21 -8.64 -6.64 -9.39
CA TYR A 21 -7.26 -6.65 -9.88
C TYR A 21 -6.38 -7.43 -8.90
N GLU A 22 -5.36 -8.09 -9.43
CA GLU A 22 -4.37 -8.79 -8.61
C GLU A 22 -3.42 -7.80 -7.95
N ARG A 23 -3.13 -8.01 -6.66
CA ARG A 23 -2.14 -7.25 -5.92
C ARG A 23 -1.35 -8.16 -5.01
N SER A 24 -0.04 -7.93 -4.96
CA SER A 24 0.83 -8.55 -3.97
C SER A 24 1.10 -7.59 -2.83
N LEU A 25 0.87 -8.04 -1.60
CA LEU A 25 1.17 -7.32 -0.37
C LEU A 25 2.36 -7.99 0.31
N ASN A 26 3.42 -7.23 0.51
CA ASN A 26 4.59 -7.68 1.26
C ASN A 26 4.41 -7.28 2.73
N THR A 27 4.32 -8.27 3.61
CA THR A 27 4.23 -8.08 5.06
C THR A 27 5.35 -8.85 5.74
N GLY A 28 6.40 -8.13 6.16
CA GLY A 28 7.64 -8.75 6.64
C GLY A 28 8.23 -9.69 5.60
N SER A 29 8.46 -10.95 5.99
CA SER A 29 8.97 -12.01 5.10
C SER A 29 7.89 -12.67 4.24
N PHE A 30 6.60 -12.34 4.43
CA PHE A 30 5.50 -12.96 3.72
C PHE A 30 5.05 -12.12 2.53
N LYS A 31 4.77 -12.80 1.41
CA LYS A 31 4.17 -12.21 0.21
C LYS A 31 2.77 -12.78 0.04
N LEU A 32 1.76 -11.93 0.19
CA LEU A 32 0.35 -12.32 0.03
C LEU A 32 -0.17 -11.83 -1.31
N ASN A 33 -0.62 -12.75 -2.16
CA ASN A 33 -1.28 -12.41 -3.42
C ASN A 33 -2.80 -12.38 -3.19
N ILE A 34 -3.41 -11.22 -3.43
CA ILE A 34 -4.85 -10.99 -3.21
C ILE A 34 -5.52 -10.45 -4.47
N ASN A 35 -6.81 -10.77 -4.60
CA ASN A 35 -7.69 -10.16 -5.59
C ASN A 35 -8.45 -9.01 -4.95
N VAL A 36 -8.13 -7.78 -5.36
CA VAL A 36 -8.71 -6.57 -4.79
C VAL A 36 -9.96 -6.17 -5.58
N PRO A 37 -11.14 -6.09 -4.93
CA PRO A 37 -12.35 -5.60 -5.58
C PRO A 37 -12.22 -4.12 -5.92
N ARG A 38 -12.73 -3.72 -7.09
CA ARG A 38 -12.75 -2.32 -7.54
C ARG A 38 -14.12 -1.87 -8.02
N ASP A 39 -14.38 -0.58 -7.95
CA ASP A 39 -15.52 0.07 -8.59
C ASP A 39 -15.16 0.50 -10.03
N ARG A 40 -16.17 0.94 -10.79
CA ARG A 40 -16.01 1.40 -12.18
C ARG A 40 -15.28 2.73 -12.25
N LYS A 41 -15.51 3.62 -11.27
CA LYS A 41 -14.90 4.95 -11.20
C LYS A 41 -13.52 4.96 -10.49
N GLY A 42 -13.06 3.83 -9.96
CA GLY A 42 -11.74 3.72 -9.32
C GLY A 42 -11.62 4.44 -7.97
N ARG A 43 -12.75 4.76 -7.33
CA ARG A 43 -12.80 5.52 -6.07
C ARG A 43 -12.76 4.62 -4.83
N PHE A 44 -13.18 3.36 -4.96
CA PHE A 44 -13.21 2.43 -3.85
C PHE A 44 -11.79 1.92 -3.52
N ARG A 45 -11.42 2.00 -2.23
CA ARG A 45 -10.18 1.42 -1.70
C ARG A 45 -10.49 0.63 -0.42
N PRO A 46 -10.16 -0.68 -0.36
CA PRO A 46 -10.29 -1.45 0.87
C PRO A 46 -9.32 -0.98 1.96
N GLN A 47 -9.74 -1.10 3.22
CA GLN A 47 -8.96 -0.62 4.38
C GLN A 47 -7.66 -1.38 4.62
N ILE A 48 -7.58 -2.65 4.20
CA ILE A 48 -6.36 -3.47 4.33
C ILE A 48 -5.21 -2.96 3.45
N LEU A 49 -5.51 -2.16 2.42
CA LEU A 49 -4.48 -1.59 1.58
C LEU A 49 -3.95 -0.32 2.25
N PRO A 50 -2.63 -0.10 2.28
CA PRO A 50 -2.07 1.14 2.79
C PRO A 50 -2.51 2.32 1.92
N ASP A 51 -2.16 3.53 2.30
CA ASP A 51 -2.46 4.72 1.49
C ASP A 51 -1.96 4.63 0.05
N HIS A 52 -2.49 5.52 -0.80
CA HIS A 52 -2.04 5.63 -2.18
C HIS A 52 -0.52 5.85 -2.23
N TYR A 53 0.12 5.19 -3.20
CA TYR A 53 1.56 5.25 -3.45
C TYR A 53 2.48 4.68 -2.35
N LYS A 54 1.94 4.16 -1.23
CA LYS A 54 2.73 3.45 -0.22
C LYS A 54 2.94 1.99 -0.62
N ARG A 55 4.16 1.64 -1.06
CA ARG A 55 4.53 0.29 -1.53
C ARG A 55 5.40 -0.50 -0.56
N VAL A 56 6.01 0.18 0.39
CA VAL A 56 6.97 -0.38 1.35
C VAL A 56 6.59 0.03 2.76
N ASN A 57 6.99 -0.78 3.73
CA ASN A 57 6.74 -0.51 5.14
C ASN A 57 7.77 0.47 5.70
N GLU A 58 7.45 1.09 6.84
CA GLU A 58 8.31 2.07 7.50
C GLU A 58 9.67 1.48 7.86
N ASP A 59 9.72 0.20 8.26
CA ASP A 59 10.97 -0.50 8.61
C ASP A 59 11.96 -0.54 7.44
N TYR A 60 11.46 -0.76 6.22
CA TYR A 60 12.29 -0.73 5.02
C TYR A 60 12.82 0.68 4.75
N ILE A 61 11.99 1.70 4.95
CA ILE A 61 12.41 3.09 4.84
C ILE A 61 13.46 3.44 5.91
N ASN A 62 13.29 2.97 7.14
CA ASN A 62 14.24 3.17 8.23
C ASN A 62 15.57 2.47 7.97
N LEU A 63 15.55 1.26 7.41
CA LEU A 63 16.75 0.58 6.95
C LEU A 63 17.45 1.39 5.85
N LEU A 64 16.73 1.89 4.85
CA LEU A 64 17.33 2.74 3.81
C LEU A 64 17.91 4.04 4.40
N LYS A 65 17.20 4.67 5.33
CA LYS A 65 17.67 5.86 6.05
C LYS A 65 18.95 5.56 6.83
N SER A 66 19.05 4.42 7.51
CA SER A 66 20.26 4.06 8.26
C SER A 66 21.44 3.83 7.32
N LEU A 67 21.25 3.10 6.22
CA LEU A 67 22.29 2.85 5.21
C LEU A 67 22.84 4.15 4.59
N VAL A 68 21.96 5.12 4.30
CA VAL A 68 22.38 6.42 3.77
C VAL A 68 23.01 7.31 4.86
N SER A 69 22.46 7.29 6.08
CA SER A 69 22.95 8.10 7.20
C SER A 69 24.34 7.67 7.67
N ILE A 70 24.67 6.37 7.60
CA ILE A 70 26.00 5.84 7.93
C ILE A 70 27.10 6.52 7.10
N ARG A 71 26.82 6.92 5.86
CA ARG A 71 27.80 7.64 5.03
C ARG A 71 28.13 9.05 5.54
N LYS A 72 27.20 9.74 6.22
CA LYS A 72 27.44 11.09 6.74
C LYS A 72 28.24 11.09 8.05
N ALA A 73 28.13 10.04 8.86
CA ALA A 73 28.89 9.93 10.11
C ALA A 73 30.40 9.66 9.87
N SER A 74 30.74 8.90 8.81
CA SER A 74 32.14 8.61 8.46
C SER A 74 32.95 9.85 8.05
N ALA A 75 32.29 10.92 7.58
CA ALA A 75 32.94 12.16 7.17
C ALA A 75 33.37 13.07 8.33
N TYR A 76 32.88 12.82 9.56
CA TYR A 76 33.20 13.65 10.74
C TYR A 76 34.16 12.98 11.74
N VAL A 77 34.59 11.74 11.48
CA VAL A 77 35.52 10.99 12.36
C VAL A 77 36.97 11.03 11.84
N VAL A 78 37.21 11.76 10.75
CA VAL A 78 38.56 12.04 10.23
C VAL A 78 38.82 13.54 10.33
N LEU A 79 38.93 14.06 11.56
CA LEU A 79 39.57 15.34 11.91
C LEU A 79 40.20 15.21 13.30
#